data_AF-A0A942BL24-F1
#
_entry.id   AF-A0A942BL24-F1
#
_cell.length_a   1.000
_cell.length_b   1.000
_cell.length_c   1.000
_cell.angle_alpha   90.00
_cell.angle_beta   90.00
_cell.angle_gamma   90.00
#
_symmetry.space_group_name_H-M   'P 1'
#
loop_
_entity.id
_entity.type
_entity.pdbx_description
1 polymer ?
#
loop_
_entity_poly.entity_id
_entity_poly.type
_entity_poly.pdbx_seq_one_letter_code
_entity_poly.pdbx_strand_id
1 'polypeptide(L)'
;MLNKRSTGNTRARAFTLVEIMIVVLIIGILLALAVPNFMRSRTASQRNTCLANLKQIDSTKEQFVMDQKLQNGAAVTMTDLAPYLKQTPTCPGGGTYTVGAAGAVPTCSLSAAPDLHVLP
;
A
#
# COMPACT_ATOMS: atom_id res chain seq x y z
N MET A 1 -69.38 -18.73 -1.98
CA MET A 1 -68.10 -18.02 -1.80
C MET A 1 -67.12 -18.52 -2.86
N LEU A 2 -66.92 -17.77 -3.96
CA LEU A 2 -65.91 -18.11 -4.98
C LEU A 2 -64.80 -17.05 -4.92
N ASN A 3 -63.63 -17.47 -4.43
CA ASN A 3 -62.46 -16.63 -4.23
C ASN A 3 -61.64 -16.55 -5.52
N LYS A 4 -61.69 -15.40 -6.20
CA LYS A 4 -60.97 -15.11 -7.44
C LYS A 4 -59.53 -14.70 -7.11
N ARG A 5 -58.59 -15.65 -7.14
CA ARG A 5 -57.15 -15.35 -7.02
C ARG A 5 -56.64 -14.78 -8.35
N SER A 6 -56.36 -13.48 -8.35
CA SER A 6 -55.68 -12.77 -9.44
C SER A 6 -54.19 -13.12 -9.42
N THR A 7 -53.74 -13.94 -10.37
CA THR A 7 -52.32 -14.20 -10.65
C THR A 7 -51.75 -12.97 -11.37
N GLY A 8 -51.00 -12.15 -10.62
CA GLY A 8 -50.28 -11.00 -11.17
C GLY A 8 -49.23 -11.46 -12.18
N ASN A 9 -49.46 -11.17 -13.45
CA ASN A 9 -48.53 -11.44 -14.55
C ASN A 9 -47.31 -10.52 -14.43
N THR A 10 -46.27 -10.96 -13.72
CA THR A 10 -44.96 -10.30 -13.71
C THR A 10 -44.31 -10.58 -15.06
N ARG A 11 -44.43 -9.64 -16.01
CA ARG A 11 -43.71 -9.70 -17.28
C ARG A 11 -42.21 -9.67 -16.98
N ALA A 12 -41.58 -10.84 -16.90
CA ALA A 12 -40.13 -10.94 -16.88
C ALA A 12 -39.60 -10.35 -18.20
N ARG A 13 -38.91 -9.21 -18.12
CA ARG A 13 -38.20 -8.65 -19.27
C ARG A 13 -37.00 -9.54 -19.55
N ALA A 14 -37.01 -10.25 -20.68
CA ALA A 14 -35.83 -10.93 -21.17
C ALA A 14 -34.85 -9.88 -21.71
N PHE A 15 -33.62 -9.88 -21.21
CA PHE A 15 -32.52 -9.07 -21.77
C PHE A 15 -32.24 -9.53 -23.20
N THR A 16 -32.02 -8.59 -24.11
CA THR A 16 -31.59 -8.95 -25.47
C THR A 16 -30.12 -9.35 -25.45
N LEU A 17 -29.72 -10.31 -26.29
CA LEU A 17 -28.32 -10.71 -26.42
C LEU A 17 -27.44 -9.52 -26.82
N VAL A 18 -27.97 -8.64 -27.68
CA VAL A 18 -27.30 -7.42 -28.16
C VAL A 18 -26.96 -6.46 -27.02
N GLU A 19 -27.89 -6.29 -26.07
CA GLU A 19 -27.69 -5.42 -24.91
C GLU A 19 -26.53 -5.92 -24.03
N ILE A 20 -26.42 -7.23 -23.84
CA ILE A 20 -25.29 -7.83 -23.12
C ILE A 20 -23.97 -7.67 -23.91
N MET A 21 -23.99 -7.82 -25.24
CA MET A 21 -22.78 -7.67 -26.07
C MET A 21 -22.16 -6.27 -25.99
N ILE A 22 -23.00 -5.22 -26.03
CA ILE A 22 -22.51 -3.84 -25.93
C ILE A 22 -21.92 -3.56 -24.55
N VAL A 23 -22.54 -4.11 -23.49
CA VAL A 23 -22.06 -3.92 -22.11
C VAL A 23 -20.68 -4.53 -21.92
N VAL A 24 -20.45 -5.77 -22.35
CA VAL A 24 -19.13 -6.41 -22.21
C VAL A 24 -18.07 -5.71 -23.06
N LEU A 25 -18.43 -5.18 -24.23
CA LEU A 25 -17.55 -4.39 -25.08
C LEU A 25 -17.06 -3.12 -24.36
N ILE A 26 -17.97 -2.37 -23.74
CA ILE A 26 -17.63 -1.14 -23.01
C ILE A 26 -16.76 -1.47 -21.77
N ILE A 27 -17.14 -2.49 -21.00
CA ILE A 27 -16.36 -2.93 -19.82
C ILE A 27 -14.94 -3.35 -20.24
N GLY A 28 -14.80 -4.06 -21.36
CA GLY A 28 -13.49 -4.45 -21.89
C GLY A 28 -12.58 -3.27 -22.20
N ILE A 29 -13.12 -2.21 -22.84
CA ILE A 29 -12.36 -0.99 -23.14
C ILE A 29 -11.94 -0.27 -21.84
N LEU A 30 -12.85 -0.15 -20.88
CA LEU A 30 -12.55 0.49 -19.59
C LEU A 30 -11.46 -0.27 -18.82
N LEU A 31 -11.55 -1.60 -18.75
CA LEU A 31 -10.56 -2.43 -18.06
C LEU A 31 -9.18 -2.36 -18.73
N ALA A 32 -9.11 -2.31 -20.06
CA ALA A 32 -7.85 -2.19 -20.80
C ALA A 32 -7.05 -0.94 -20.41
N LEU A 33 -7.74 0.17 -20.09
CA LEU A 33 -7.11 1.40 -19.61
C LEU A 33 -6.89 1.40 -18.09
N ALA A 34 -7.82 0.83 -17.33
CA ALA A 34 -7.78 0.85 -15.87
C ALA A 34 -6.68 -0.03 -15.27
N VAL A 35 -6.48 -1.26 -15.78
CA VAL A 35 -5.50 -2.22 -15.25
C VAL A 35 -4.06 -1.70 -15.24
N PRO A 36 -3.48 -1.19 -16.35
CA PRO A 36 -2.10 -0.71 -16.35
C PRO A 36 -1.91 0.49 -15.41
N ASN A 37 -2.91 1.37 -15.32
CA ASN A 37 -2.87 2.51 -14.41
C ASN A 37 -2.93 2.08 -12.95
N PHE A 38 -3.78 1.10 -12.62
CA PHE A 38 -3.90 0.58 -11.26
C PHE A 38 -2.61 -0.07 -10.77
N MET A 39 -1.92 -0.83 -11.63
CA MET A 39 -0.63 -1.44 -11.27
C MET A 39 0.43 -0.38 -10.94
N ARG A 40 0.54 0.68 -11.75
CA ARG A 40 1.45 1.79 -11.48
C ARG A 40 1.10 2.49 -10.17
N SER A 41 -0.17 2.81 -9.97
CA SER A 41 -0.67 3.45 -8.73
C SER A 41 -0.35 2.61 -7.49
N ARG A 42 -0.54 1.28 -7.57
CA ARG A 42 -0.21 0.38 -6.47
C ARG A 42 1.29 0.38 -6.14
N THR A 43 2.15 0.28 -7.15
CA THR A 43 3.61 0.32 -6.93
C THR A 43 4.07 1.68 -6.40
N ALA A 44 3.51 2.79 -6.88
CA ALA A 44 3.80 4.12 -6.36
C ALA A 44 3.34 4.29 -4.90
N SER A 45 2.16 3.77 -4.55
CA SER A 45 1.67 3.76 -3.16
C SER A 45 2.57 2.95 -2.25
N GLN A 46 2.99 1.75 -2.67
CA GLN A 46 3.94 0.92 -1.91
C GLN A 46 5.28 1.64 -1.68
N ARG A 47 5.80 2.34 -2.70
CA ARG A 47 7.02 3.17 -2.59
C ARG A 47 6.83 4.31 -1.58
N ASN A 48 5.74 5.07 -1.69
CA ASN A 48 5.46 6.21 -0.80
C ASN A 48 5.31 5.78 0.66
N THR A 49 4.63 4.66 0.91
CA THR A 49 4.51 4.09 2.26
C THR A 49 5.86 3.62 2.79
N CYS A 50 6.69 2.98 1.96
CA CYS A 50 8.05 2.58 2.34
C CYS A 50 8.91 3.80 2.76
N LEU A 51 8.86 4.87 1.97
CA LEU A 51 9.57 6.12 2.28
C LEU A 51 9.06 6.77 3.57
N ALA A 52 7.74 6.80 3.78
CA ALA A 52 7.15 7.34 5.01
C ALA A 52 7.61 6.54 6.24
N ASN A 53 7.66 5.21 6.13
CA ASN A 53 8.18 4.35 7.20
C ASN A 53 9.67 4.59 7.47
N LEU A 54 10.50 4.77 6.44
CA LEU A 54 11.92 5.09 6.60
C LEU A 54 12.11 6.42 7.32
N LYS A 55 11.37 7.46 6.93
CA LYS A 55 11.39 8.77 7.62
C LYS A 55 10.94 8.65 9.08
N GLN A 56 9.92 7.85 9.34
CA GLN A 56 9.47 7.59 10.70
C GLN A 56 10.58 6.92 11.52
N ILE A 57 11.17 5.84 11.01
CA ILE A 57 12.31 5.15 11.65
C ILE A 57 13.46 6.12 11.91
N ASP A 58 13.79 6.98 10.95
CA ASP A 58 14.88 7.93 11.06
C ASP A 58 14.65 8.93 12.19
N SER A 59 13.48 9.57 12.22
CA SER A 59 13.10 10.50 13.29
C SER A 59 13.08 9.83 14.67
N THR A 60 12.61 8.58 14.74
CA THR A 60 12.58 7.80 15.98
C THR A 60 13.99 7.38 16.42
N LYS A 61 14.87 7.03 15.48
CA LYS A 61 16.28 6.74 15.73
C LYS A 61 16.99 7.97 16.28
N GLU A 62 16.77 9.13 15.67
CA GLU A 62 17.35 10.39 16.15
C GLU A 62 16.88 10.71 17.57
N GLN A 63 15.58 10.56 17.85
CA GLN A 63 15.06 10.72 19.20
C GLN A 63 15.73 9.78 20.21
N PHE A 64 15.87 8.49 19.85
CA PHE A 64 16.54 7.50 20.70
C PHE A 64 18.03 7.84 20.95
N VAL A 65 18.74 8.24 19.90
CA VAL A 65 20.15 8.65 19.99
C VAL A 65 20.31 9.86 20.91
N MET A 66 19.37 10.81 20.85
CA MET A 66 19.36 11.99 21.73
C MET A 66 19.05 11.61 23.19
N ASP A 67 18.06 10.74 23.43
CA ASP A 67 17.67 10.29 24.76
C ASP A 67 18.79 9.49 25.44
N GLN A 68 19.47 8.62 24.70
CA GLN A 68 20.59 7.80 25.20
C GLN A 68 21.95 8.52 25.14
N LYS A 69 22.01 9.74 24.61
CA LYS A 69 23.25 10.52 24.42
C LYS A 69 24.31 9.73 23.65
N LEU A 70 23.88 8.95 22.66
CA LEU A 70 24.78 8.15 21.83
C LEU A 70 25.54 9.05 20.86
N GLN A 71 26.81 8.72 20.63
CA GLN A 71 27.60 9.39 19.60
C GLN A 71 27.36 8.76 18.23
N ASN A 72 27.66 9.52 17.17
CA ASN A 72 27.64 9.00 15.80
C ASN A 72 28.50 7.74 15.69
N GLY A 73 27.98 6.71 15.01
CA GLY A 73 28.61 5.41 14.88
C GLY A 73 28.24 4.38 15.96
N ALA A 74 27.49 4.77 17.01
CA ALA A 74 26.94 3.81 17.96
C ALA A 74 25.98 2.82 17.25
N ALA A 75 26.08 1.53 17.57
CA ALA A 75 25.18 0.53 17.02
C ALA A 75 23.76 0.79 17.53
N VAL A 76 22.80 0.94 16.62
CA VAL A 76 21.39 1.10 16.94
C VAL A 76 20.62 -0.03 16.28
N THR A 77 19.81 -0.75 17.06
CA THR A 77 19.04 -1.89 16.57
C THR A 77 17.54 -1.60 16.57
N MET A 78 16.77 -2.35 15.77
CA MET A 78 15.31 -2.15 15.71
C MET A 78 14.61 -2.48 17.04
N THR A 79 15.22 -3.29 17.91
CA THR A 79 14.71 -3.56 19.25
C THR A 79 14.81 -2.35 20.17
N ASP A 80 15.83 -1.50 19.99
CA ASP A 80 16.01 -0.30 20.80
C ASP A 80 14.96 0.78 20.48
N LEU A 81 14.48 0.78 19.24
CA LEU A 81 13.43 1.69 18.76
C LEU A 81 12.02 1.18 19.08
N ALA A 82 11.86 -0.09 19.46
CA ALA A 82 10.55 -0.69 19.75
C ALA A 82 9.68 0.13 20.73
N PRO A 83 10.18 0.71 21.84
CA PRO A 83 9.34 1.52 22.72
C PRO A 83 8.90 2.87 22.12
N TYR A 84 9.59 3.36 21.10
CA TYR A 84 9.27 4.62 20.42
C TYR A 84 8.39 4.41 19.18
N LEU A 85 8.32 3.18 18.69
CA LEU A 85 7.49 2.79 17.54
C LEU A 85 6.13 2.27 18.02
N LYS A 86 5.03 2.94 17.63
CA LYS A 86 3.66 2.48 17.92
C LYS A 86 3.35 1.10 17.35
N GLN A 87 3.94 0.79 16.20
CA GLN A 87 3.87 -0.50 15.52
C GLN A 87 5.17 -0.67 14.74
N THR A 88 5.67 -1.90 14.61
CA THR A 88 6.84 -2.17 13.78
C THR A 88 6.44 -2.01 12.31
N PRO A 89 6.99 -1.01 11.58
CA PRO A 89 6.60 -0.79 10.20
C PRO A 89 7.03 -1.99 9.37
N THR A 90 6.10 -2.52 8.57
CA THR A 90 6.37 -3.57 7.60
C THR A 90 6.44 -2.95 6.20
N CYS A 91 7.33 -3.45 5.35
CA CYS A 91 7.40 -2.97 3.98
C CYS A 91 6.22 -3.56 3.18
N PRO A 92 5.41 -2.73 2.50
CA PRO A 92 4.27 -3.22 1.72
C PRO A 92 4.71 -3.97 0.43
N GLY A 93 6.01 -3.98 0.12
CA GLY A 93 6.64 -4.81 -0.91
C GLY A 93 7.26 -6.10 -0.38
N GLY A 94 7.25 -6.37 0.93
CA GLY A 94 7.84 -7.58 1.54
C GLY A 94 9.30 -7.45 1.97
N GLY A 95 9.86 -6.24 1.95
CA GLY A 95 11.23 -5.95 2.39
C GLY A 95 11.39 -5.81 3.90
N THR A 96 12.63 -5.90 4.35
CA THR A 96 13.07 -5.58 5.71
C THR A 96 13.71 -4.19 5.79
N TYR A 97 13.51 -3.50 6.92
CA TYR A 97 14.16 -2.23 7.24
C TYR A 97 15.41 -2.46 8.09
N THR A 98 16.46 -1.70 7.79
CA THR A 98 17.73 -1.70 8.52
C THR A 98 18.04 -0.28 8.99
N VAL A 99 18.14 -0.07 10.30
CA VAL A 99 18.31 1.27 10.91
C VAL A 99 19.68 1.88 10.62
N GLY A 100 20.71 1.04 10.62
CA GLY A 100 22.10 1.50 10.61
C GLY A 100 22.55 2.04 11.97
N ALA A 101 23.82 2.46 12.05
CA ALA A 101 24.37 3.10 13.24
C ALA A 101 23.78 4.51 13.46
N ALA A 102 24.01 5.09 14.64
CA ALA A 102 23.70 6.49 14.91
C ALA A 102 24.35 7.40 13.85
N GLY A 103 23.54 8.25 13.21
CA GLY A 103 23.96 9.11 12.10
C GLY A 103 23.95 8.47 10.71
N ALA A 104 23.73 7.15 10.58
CA ALA A 104 23.53 6.49 9.29
C ALA A 104 22.04 6.50 8.91
N VAL A 105 21.71 6.76 7.65
CA VAL A 105 20.31 6.73 7.19
C VAL A 105 19.75 5.30 7.21
N PRO A 106 18.50 5.09 7.66
CA PRO A 106 17.86 3.79 7.58
C PRO A 106 17.60 3.42 6.12
N THR A 107 17.73 2.13 5.81
CA THR A 107 17.56 1.60 4.46
C THR A 107 16.53 0.48 4.43
N CYS A 108 16.00 0.20 3.24
CA CYS A 108 15.10 -0.92 2.99
C CYS A 108 15.75 -1.86 1.98
N SER A 109 15.64 -3.17 2.17
CA SER A 109 16.18 -4.17 1.22
C SER A 109 15.60 -4.04 -0.20
N LEU A 110 14.40 -3.48 -0.34
CA LEU A 110 13.73 -3.27 -1.63
C LEU A 110 13.90 -1.86 -2.20
N SER A 111 14.55 -0.94 -1.48
CA SER A 111 14.87 0.40 -2.01
C SER A 111 16.09 0.40 -2.94
N ALA A 112 16.71 -0.76 -3.18
CA ALA A 112 17.80 -0.95 -4.14
C ALA A 112 17.33 -1.05 -5.61
N ALA A 113 16.02 -0.95 -5.89
CA ALA A 113 15.52 -0.79 -7.25
C ALA A 113 15.93 0.60 -7.80
N PRO A 114 16.24 0.73 -9.11
CA PRO A 114 17.08 1.82 -9.66
C PRO A 114 16.52 3.25 -9.62
N ASP A 115 15.36 3.48 -9.00
CA ASP A 115 14.80 4.82 -8.77
C ASP A 115 15.02 5.28 -7.32
N LEU A 116 16.30 5.39 -6.97
CA LEU A 116 16.90 5.78 -5.70
C LEU A 116 16.16 6.96 -5.03
N HIS A 117 15.30 6.68 -4.05
CA HIS A 117 14.85 7.67 -3.07
C HIS A 117 15.80 7.62 -1.87
N VAL A 118 16.87 8.40 -1.93
CA VAL A 118 17.61 8.82 -0.74
C VAL A 118 16.70 9.81 0.01
N LEU A 119 16.66 9.74 1.34
CA LEU A 119 16.14 10.83 2.16
C LEU A 119 16.92 12.11 1.78
N PRO A 120 16.27 13.22 1.39
CA PRO A 120 16.97 14.50 1.28
C PRO A 120 17.45 14.98 2.66
#